data_AF-A0A182SXJ6-F1
#
_entry.id   AF-A0A182SXJ6-F1
#
_cell.length_a   1.000
_cell.length_b   1.000
_cell.length_c   1.000
_cell.angle_alpha   90.00
_cell.angle_beta   90.00
_cell.angle_gamma   90.00
#
_symmetry.space_group_name_H-M   'P 1'
#
loop_
_entity.id
_entity.type
_entity.pdbx_description
1 polymer ?
#
loop_
_entity_poly.entity_id
_entity_poly.type
_entity_poly.pdbx_seq_one_letter_code
_entity_poly.pdbx_strand_id
1 'polypeptide(L)' 'MSNKLSKTCAIKFRTCLKMADSSDANLVGKLFFNIVQMKCFVLKPETVCVKRTWWNKCEKKIRRKRAHLRDNRKF' A
#
# COMPACT_ATOMS: atom_id res chain seq x y z
N MET A 1 5.82 10.98 -9.12
CA MET A 1 4.68 10.31 -8.46
C MET A 1 5.12 8.92 -8.04
N SER A 2 5.04 8.56 -6.75
CA SER A 2 5.38 7.20 -6.32
C SER A 2 4.19 6.26 -6.58
N ASN A 3 4.34 5.32 -7.51
CA ASN A 3 3.35 4.27 -7.73
C ASN A 3 3.27 3.35 -6.51
N LYS A 4 2.07 3.18 -5.94
CA LYS A 4 1.83 2.42 -4.71
C LYS A 4 0.61 1.54 -4.89
N LEU A 5 0.71 0.29 -4.46
CA LEU A 5 -0.38 -0.68 -4.60
C LEU A 5 -0.97 -1.03 -3.22
N SER A 6 -2.28 -1.26 -3.15
CA SER A 6 -2.85 -1.82 -1.92
C SER A 6 -2.26 -3.20 -1.65
N LYS A 7 -1.98 -3.54 -0.38
CA LYS A 7 -1.44 -4.85 0.04
C LYS A 7 -2.27 -6.01 -0.54
N THR A 8 -3.59 -5.89 -0.53
CA THR A 8 -4.49 -6.93 -1.08
C THR A 8 -4.32 -7.09 -2.58
N CYS A 9 -4.19 -5.98 -3.30
CA CYS A 9 -3.99 -6.00 -4.75
C CYS A 9 -2.60 -6.56 -5.11
N ALA A 10 -1.55 -6.20 -4.35
CA ALA A 10 -0.21 -6.77 -4.52
C ALA A 10 -0.18 -8.29 -4.35
N ILE A 11 -0.88 -8.82 -3.34
CA ILE A 11 -1.00 -10.27 -3.11
C ILE A 11 -1.72 -10.93 -4.29
N LYS A 12 -2.88 -10.42 -4.69
CA LYS A 12 -3.65 -10.98 -5.82
C LYS A 12 -2.83 -10.96 -7.12
N PHE A 13 -2.18 -9.84 -7.42
CA PHE A 13 -1.34 -9.72 -8.61
C PHE A 13 -0.19 -10.73 -8.60
N ARG A 14 0.52 -10.85 -7.48
CA ARG A 14 1.57 -11.88 -7.33
C ARG A 14 1.02 -13.29 -7.52
N THR A 15 -0.14 -13.59 -6.93
CA THR A 15 -0.78 -14.90 -7.09
C THR A 15 -1.13 -15.17 -8.55
N CYS A 16 -1.73 -14.20 -9.26
CA CYS A 16 -2.02 -14.34 -10.69
C CYS A 16 -0.76 -14.62 -11.52
N LEU A 17 0.33 -13.88 -11.28
CA LEU A 17 1.59 -14.11 -11.99
C LEU A 17 2.16 -15.51 -11.69
N LYS A 18 2.05 -15.99 -10.45
CA LYS A 18 2.49 -17.35 -10.08
C LYS A 18 1.62 -18.45 -10.68
N MET A 19 0.32 -18.22 -10.79
CA MET A 19 -0.61 -19.18 -11.40
C MET A 19 -0.48 -19.25 -12.91
N ALA A 20 -0.12 -18.14 -13.57
CA ALA A 20 0.12 -18.12 -15.01
C ALA A 20 1.35 -18.97 -15.41
N ASP A 21 2.33 -19.07 -14.50
CA ASP A 21 3.51 -19.93 -14.59
C ASP A 21 4.27 -19.86 -15.93
N SER A 22 4.28 -18.66 -16.55
CA SER A 22 4.99 -18.41 -17.80
C SER A 22 6.31 -17.66 -17.57
N SER A 23 7.22 -17.73 -18.54
CA SER A 23 8.46 -16.93 -18.54
C SER A 23 8.18 -15.44 -18.39
N ASP A 24 7.17 -14.96 -19.10
CA ASP A 24 6.81 -13.55 -19.14
C ASP A 24 6.22 -13.10 -17.81
N ALA A 25 5.35 -13.91 -17.21
CA ALA A 25 4.79 -13.65 -15.89
C ALA A 25 5.89 -13.60 -14.81
N ASN A 26 6.88 -14.49 -14.91
CA ASN A 26 8.03 -14.51 -14.00
C ASN A 26 8.92 -13.27 -14.16
N LEU A 27 9.17 -12.83 -15.40
CA LEU A 27 9.92 -11.60 -15.68
C LEU A 27 9.21 -10.37 -15.11
N VAL A 28 7.91 -10.23 -15.40
CA VAL A 28 7.08 -9.14 -14.88
C VAL A 28 7.09 -9.12 -13.36
N GLY A 29 6.95 -10.29 -12.72
CA GLY A 29 7.02 -10.42 -11.27
C GLY A 29 8.35 -9.96 -10.69
N LYS A 30 9.48 -10.43 -11.23
CA LYS A 30 10.81 -10.00 -10.78
C LYS A 30 11.04 -8.50 -10.97
N LEU A 31 10.65 -7.96 -12.12
CA LEU A 31 10.76 -6.52 -12.39
C LEU A 31 9.98 -5.71 -11.34
N PHE A 32 8.73 -6.08 -11.11
CA PHE A 32 7.81 -5.31 -10.28
C PHE A 32 8.15 -5.36 -8.78
N PHE A 33 8.47 -6.55 -8.26
CA PHE A 33 8.64 -6.76 -6.82
C PHE A 33 10.10 -6.81 -6.36
N ASN A 34 11.06 -7.17 -7.22
CA ASN A 34 12.47 -7.29 -6.83
C ASN A 34 13.31 -6.09 -7.27
N ILE A 35 13.09 -5.59 -8.50
CA ILE A 35 13.87 -4.49 -9.09
C ILE A 35 13.25 -3.14 -8.74
N VAL A 36 12.00 -2.90 -9.17
CA VAL A 36 11.27 -1.65 -8.88
C VAL A 36 10.91 -1.54 -7.39
N GLN A 37 10.88 -2.67 -6.67
CA GLN A 37 10.59 -2.76 -5.23
C GLN A 37 9.35 -1.96 -4.84
N MET A 38 8.30 -2.08 -5.66
CA MET A 38 7.14 -1.22 -5.53
C MET A 38 6.55 -1.35 -4.12
N LYS A 39 6.27 -0.22 -3.45
CA LYS A 39 5.77 -0.24 -2.07
C LYS A 39 4.28 -0.59 -2.03
N CYS A 40 3.84 -1.30 -0.99
CA CYS A 40 2.43 -1.50 -0.73
C CYS A 40 1.91 -0.58 0.37
N PHE A 41 0.60 -0.37 0.41
CA PHE A 41 -0.04 0.29 1.54
C PHE A 41 -1.21 -0.51 2.10
N VAL A 42 -1.45 -0.32 3.39
CA VAL A 42 -2.66 -0.79 4.07
C VAL A 42 -3.45 0.41 4.58
N LEU A 43 -4.77 0.38 4.41
CA LEU A 43 -5.64 1.38 5.00
C LEU A 43 -5.93 0.99 6.44
N LYS A 44 -5.50 1.81 7.41
CA LYS A 44 -5.86 1.64 8.82
C LYS A 44 -6.81 2.74 9.26
N PRO A 45 -7.82 2.42 10.08
CA PRO A 45 -8.63 3.44 10.72
C PRO A 45 -7.78 4.19 11.75
N GLU A 46 -7.76 5.51 11.64
CA GLU A 46 -7.10 6.41 12.58
C GLU A 46 -8.07 7.48 13.04
N THR A 47 -7.99 7.83 14.32
CA THR A 47 -8.66 9.00 14.86
C THR A 47 -7.77 10.21 14.61
N VAL A 48 -8.27 11.16 13.81
CA VAL A 48 -7.52 12.38 13.47
C VAL A 48 -8.22 13.61 14.00
N CYS A 49 -7.44 14.62 14.35
CA CYS A 49 -7.97 15.94 14.62
C CYS A 49 -8.25 16.66 13.30
N VAL A 50 -9.48 17.12 13.10
CA VAL A 50 -9.87 17.91 11.91
C VAL A 50 -10.15 19.37 12.23
N LYS A 51 -10.36 19.70 13.51
CA LYS A 51 -10.53 21.07 13.98
C LYS A 51 -9.73 21.27 15.26
N ARG A 52 -8.90 22.31 15.29
CA ARG A 52 -8.12 22.72 16.46
C ARG A 52 -8.53 24.12 16.88
N THR A 53 -8.43 24.39 18.18
CA THR A 53 -8.55 25.74 18.73
C THR A 53 -7.29 26.55 18.42
N TRP A 54 -7.35 27.88 18.60
CA TRP A 54 -6.20 28.76 18.42
C TRP A 54 -5.03 28.41 19.36
N TRP A 55 -5.33 27.89 20.55
CA TRP A 55 -4.37 27.33 21.51
C TRP A 55 -3.89 25.89 21.17
N ASN A 56 -4.09 25.43 19.93
CA ASN A 56 -3.69 24.12 19.40
C ASN A 56 -4.32 22.87 20.08
N LYS A 57 -5.39 23.03 20.89
CA LYS A 57 -6.16 21.90 21.44
C LYS A 57 -7.06 21.31 20.36
N CYS A 58 -7.20 19.98 20.33
CA CYS A 58 -8.10 19.32 19.38
C CYS A 58 -9.56 19.43 19.83
N GLU A 59 -10.38 20.12 19.04
CA GLU A 59 -11.80 20.36 19.31
C GLU A 59 -12.68 19.27 18.67
N LYS A 60 -12.36 18.86 17.44
CA LYS A 60 -13.13 17.84 16.70
C LYS A 60 -12.22 16.73 16.19
N LYS A 61 -12.57 15.49 16.56
CA LYS A 61 -11.94 14.26 16.08
C LYS A 61 -12.88 13.51 15.14
N ILE A 62 -12.34 12.92 14.09
CA ILE A 62 -13.07 11.99 13.22
C ILE A 62 -12.27 10.70 13.03
N ARG A 63 -12.95 9.60 12.72
CA ARG A 63 -12.30 8.40 12.23
C ARG A 63 -12.18 8.47 10.71
N ARG A 64 -10.98 8.28 10.20
CA ARG A 64 -10.72 8.14 8.76
C ARG A 64 -9.73 7.03 8.49
N LYS A 65 -9.78 6.45 7.30
CA LYS A 65 -8.79 5.48 6.86
C LYS A 65 -7.55 6.22 6.35
N ARG A 66 -6.37 5.97 6.92
CA ARG A 66 -5.08 6.48 6.41
C ARG A 66 -4.26 5.33 5.81
N ALA A 67 -3.57 5.63 4.72
CA ALA A 67 -2.64 4.70 4.09
C ALA A 67 -1.32 4.62 4.88
N HIS A 68 -0.96 3.41 5.30
CA HIS A 68 0.34 3.10 5.89
C HIS A 68 1.17 2.32 4.90
N LEU A 69 2.33 2.86 4.55
CA LEU A 69 3.27 2.21 3.64
C LEU A 69 3.93 1.01 4.33
N ARG A 70 4.17 -0.01 3.52
CA ARG A 70 4.86 -1.26 3.88
C ARG A 70 5.69 -1.71 2.69
N ASP A 71 6.74 -2.46 2.98
CA ASP A 71 7.51 -3.12 1.95
C ASP A 71 6.74 -4.32 1.39
N ASN A 72 6.88 -4.55 0.09
CA ASN A 72 6.38 -5.77 -0.54
C ASN A 72 7.37 -6.92 -0.35
N ARG A 73 6.84 -8.14 -0.35
CA ARG A 73 7.68 -9.34 -0.44
C ARG A 73 8.28 -9.43 -1.84
N LYS A 74 9.53 -9.89 -1.93
CA LYS A 74 10.15 -10.27 -3.20
C LYS A 74 9.31 -11.35 -3.90
N PHE A 75 9.29 -11.30 -5.23
CA PHE A 75 8.52 -12.19 -6.10
C PHE A 75 8.95 -13.65 -5.89
#